data_AF-A0A1V5NH03-F1
#
_entry.id   AF-A0A1V5NH03-F1
#
_cell.length_a   1.000
_cell.length_b   1.000
_cell.length_c   1.000
_cell.angle_alpha   90.00
_cell.angle_beta   90.00
_cell.angle_gamma   90.00
#
_symmetry.space_group_name_H-M   'P 1'
#
loop_
_entity.id
_entity.type
_entity.pdbx_description
1 polymer ?
#
loop_
_entity_poly.entity_id
_entity_poly.type
_entity_poly.pdbx_seq_one_letter_code
_entity_poly.pdbx_strand_id
1 'polypeptide(L)'
;MFFRHIFVFLVILGILGYIYGDRVFYFQANLMIGWQYDFPAYEAFERIVRYYPNSKHRQEAYKMMDILVKRNGDLRTYLNKRDDEIRKLEKKRAVQESYR
;
A
#
# COMPACT_ATOMS: atom_id res chain seq x y z
N MET A 1 10.80 -22.75 -29.23
CA MET A 1 10.81 -23.31 -27.86
C MET A 1 11.25 -22.28 -26.80
N PHE A 2 12.25 -21.43 -27.07
CA PHE A 2 12.75 -20.39 -26.15
C PHE A 2 11.68 -19.44 -25.56
N PHE A 3 10.81 -18.88 -26.40
CA PHE A 3 9.72 -17.98 -25.97
C PHE A 3 8.72 -18.62 -24.99
N ARG A 4 8.50 -19.94 -25.09
CA ARG A 4 7.59 -20.66 -24.19
C ARG A 4 8.16 -20.73 -22.77
N HIS A 5 9.47 -20.88 -22.62
CA HIS A 5 10.13 -20.90 -21.32
C HIS A 5 10.19 -19.51 -20.68
N ILE A 6 10.44 -18.46 -21.47
CA ILE A 6 10.38 -17.07 -20.98
C ILE A 6 8.99 -16.74 -20.45
N PHE A 7 7.95 -17.08 -21.21
CA PHE A 7 6.57 -16.84 -20.79
C PHE A 7 6.23 -17.58 -19.48
N VAL A 8 6.60 -18.86 -19.38
CA VAL A 8 6.40 -19.65 -18.16
C VAL A 8 7.15 -19.02 -16.98
N PHE A 9 8.38 -18.55 -17.17
CA PHE A 9 9.14 -17.88 -16.13
C PHE A 9 8.48 -16.58 -15.65
N LEU A 10 7.97 -15.76 -16.58
CA LEU A 10 7.24 -14.53 -16.24
C LEU A 10 5.94 -14.81 -15.47
N VAL A 11 5.20 -15.84 -15.85
CA VAL A 11 3.98 -16.25 -15.11
C VAL A 11 4.34 -16.71 -13.70
N ILE A 12 5.38 -17.52 -13.55
CA ILE A 12 5.86 -17.96 -12.23
C ILE A 12 6.33 -16.77 -11.38
N LEU A 13 7.07 -15.83 -11.97
CA LEU A 13 7.47 -14.59 -11.30
C LEU A 13 6.26 -13.74 -10.87
N GLY A 14 5.23 -13.64 -11.71
CA GLY A 14 4.00 -12.94 -11.37
C GLY A 14 3.27 -13.59 -10.20
N ILE A 15 3.16 -14.92 -10.20
CA ILE A 15 2.53 -15.68 -9.10
C ILE A 15 3.36 -15.55 -7.81
N LEU A 16 4.68 -15.68 -7.89
CA LEU A 16 5.57 -15.50 -6.74
C LEU A 16 5.50 -14.07 -6.21
N GLY A 17 5.47 -13.06 -7.08
CA GLY A 17 5.31 -11.66 -6.69
C GLY A 17 3.96 -11.40 -6.01
N TYR A 18 2.89 -12.07 -6.45
CA TYR A 18 1.59 -12.00 -5.81
C TYR A 18 1.57 -12.72 -4.45
N ILE A 19 2.23 -13.86 -4.30
CA ILE A 19 2.23 -14.62 -3.04
C ILE A 19 3.14 -13.98 -1.99
N TYR A 20 4.31 -13.47 -2.41
CA TYR A 20 5.34 -12.93 -1.52
C TYR A 20 5.39 -11.39 -1.52
N GLY A 21 4.41 -10.73 -2.14
CA GLY A 21 4.38 -9.28 -2.24
C GLY A 21 4.36 -8.59 -0.88
N ASP A 22 3.73 -9.21 0.13
CA ASP A 22 3.75 -8.71 1.50
C ASP A 22 5.17 -8.57 2.06
N ARG A 23 6.05 -9.57 1.84
CA ARG A 23 7.45 -9.54 2.26
C ARG A 23 8.26 -8.49 1.49
N VAL A 24 7.99 -8.36 0.20
CA VAL A 24 8.65 -7.35 -0.65
C VAL A 24 8.29 -5.95 -0.19
N PHE A 25 7.00 -5.67 0.02
CA PHE A 25 6.55 -4.38 0.53
C PHE A 25 7.07 -4.10 1.94
N TYR A 26 7.15 -5.12 2.79
CA TYR A 26 7.69 -4.97 4.14
C TYR A 26 9.18 -4.61 4.11
N PHE A 27 9.97 -5.28 3.26
CA PHE A 27 11.37 -4.95 3.04
C PHE A 27 11.54 -3.54 2.46
N GLN A 28 10.74 -3.20 1.45
CA GLN A 28 10.74 -1.88 0.82
C GLN A 28 10.43 -0.77 1.84
N ALA A 29 9.43 -0.96 2.69
CA ALA A 29 9.03 0.01 3.69
C ALA A 29 10.17 0.25 4.70
N ASN A 30 10.81 -0.81 5.19
CA ASN A 30 11.95 -0.70 6.11
C ASN A 30 13.16 0.00 5.49
N LEU A 31 13.46 -0.26 4.22
CA LEU A 31 14.49 0.48 3.49
C LEU A 31 14.16 1.98 3.41
N MET A 32 12.91 2.31 3.09
CA MET A 32 12.44 3.70 3.02
C MET A 32 12.51 4.42 4.37
N ILE A 33 12.19 3.74 5.48
CA ILE A 33 12.42 4.27 6.83
C ILE A 33 13.90 4.61 7.02
N GLY A 34 14.80 3.69 6.64
CA GLY A 34 16.25 3.90 6.76
C GLY A 34 16.75 5.11 5.96
N TRP A 35 16.11 5.39 4.82
CA TRP A 35 16.38 6.56 4.01
C TRP A 35 15.59 7.82 4.41
N GLN A 36 14.80 7.77 5.48
CA GLN A 36 13.95 8.86 5.96
C GLN A 36 12.82 9.28 5.00
N TYR A 37 12.40 8.38 4.11
CA TYR A 37 11.28 8.59 3.20
C TYR A 37 9.97 8.11 3.84
N ASP A 38 9.43 8.90 4.77
CA ASP A 38 8.27 8.55 5.59
C ASP A 38 6.99 8.30 4.78
N PHE A 39 6.77 9.11 3.74
CA PHE A 39 5.62 8.99 2.85
C PHE A 39 5.65 7.67 2.05
N PRO A 40 6.70 7.36 1.27
CA PRO A 40 6.83 6.06 0.63
C PRO A 40 6.79 4.87 1.59
N ALA A 41 7.42 4.99 2.76
CA ALA A 41 7.38 3.94 3.78
C ALA A 41 5.95 3.66 4.25
N TYR A 42 5.18 4.71 4.51
CA TYR A 42 3.77 4.60 4.90
C TYR A 42 2.95 3.91 3.80
N GLU A 43 3.10 4.32 2.54
CA GLU A 43 2.37 3.71 1.42
C GLU A 43 2.70 2.23 1.24
N ALA A 44 3.96 1.84 1.42
CA ALA A 44 4.37 0.44 1.34
C ALA A 44 3.72 -0.41 2.44
N PHE A 45 3.65 0.10 3.68
CA PHE A 45 2.89 -0.56 4.74
C PHE A 45 1.37 -0.57 4.48
N GLU A 46 0.80 0.52 3.94
CA GLU A 46 -0.62 0.60 3.57
C GLU A 46 -0.98 -0.51 2.57
N ARG A 47 -0.10 -0.80 1.61
CA ARG A 47 -0.29 -1.89 0.64
C ARG A 47 -0.33 -3.26 1.28
N ILE A 48 0.50 -3.53 2.28
CA ILE A 48 0.47 -4.80 3.04
C ILE A 48 -0.89 -4.92 3.73
N VAL A 49 -1.31 -3.86 4.43
CA VAL A 49 -2.57 -3.84 5.16
C VAL A 49 -3.77 -4.06 4.23
N ARG A 50 -3.76 -3.43 3.06
CA ARG A 50 -4.89 -3.41 2.14
C ARG A 50 -4.99 -4.67 1.28
N TYR A 51 -3.87 -5.14 0.74
CA TYR A 51 -3.86 -6.23 -0.24
C TYR A 51 -3.51 -7.60 0.36
N TYR A 52 -2.91 -7.62 1.55
CA TYR A 52 -2.45 -8.86 2.19
C TYR A 52 -3.05 -9.02 3.60
N PRO A 53 -4.38 -9.22 3.71
CA PRO A 53 -5.08 -9.24 5.00
C PRO A 53 -4.62 -10.36 5.94
N ASN A 54 -4.09 -11.45 5.40
CA ASN A 54 -3.60 -12.61 6.13
C ASN A 54 -2.07 -12.62 6.32
N SER A 55 -1.37 -11.55 5.94
CA SER A 55 0.08 -11.47 6.11
C SER A 55 0.45 -11.41 7.60
N LYS A 56 1.51 -12.14 7.96
CA LYS A 56 2.16 -12.04 9.28
C LYS A 56 2.68 -10.62 9.59
N HIS A 57 2.94 -9.81 8.56
CA HIS A 57 3.46 -8.45 8.70
C HIS A 57 2.38 -7.40 8.92
N ARG A 58 1.09 -7.78 8.84
CA ARG A 58 -0.01 -6.82 8.86
C ARG A 58 -0.12 -6.03 10.17
N GLN A 59 -0.01 -6.69 11.32
CA GLN A 59 -0.08 -6.01 12.62
C GLN A 59 1.08 -5.04 12.82
N GLU A 60 2.27 -5.43 12.37
CA GLU A 60 3.45 -4.58 12.43
C GLU A 60 3.34 -3.39 11.47
N ALA A 61 2.80 -3.60 10.26
CA ALA A 61 2.55 -2.54 9.30
C ALA A 61 1.61 -1.47 9.89
N TYR A 62 0.52 -1.86 10.56
CA TYR A 62 -0.35 -0.91 11.27
C TYR A 62 0.41 -0.10 12.33
N LYS A 63 1.24 -0.77 13.14
CA LYS A 63 2.04 -0.12 14.18
C LYS A 63 3.03 0.89 13.57
N MET A 64 3.73 0.50 12.50
CA MET A 64 4.69 1.36 11.82
C MET A 64 4.02 2.55 11.14
N MET A 65 2.86 2.34 10.52
CA MET A 65 2.06 3.43 9.94
C MET A 65 1.68 4.47 11.01
N ASP A 66 1.23 4.04 12.19
CA ASP A 66 0.91 4.96 13.31
C ASP A 66 2.16 5.72 13.80
N ILE A 67 3.30 5.05 13.91
CA ILE A 67 4.58 5.67 14.28
C ILE A 67 4.98 6.74 13.25
N LEU A 68 4.91 6.43 11.95
CA LEU A 68 5.27 7.36 10.87
C LEU A 68 4.38 8.60 10.88
N VAL A 69 3.06 8.42 11.07
CA VAL A 69 2.10 9.54 11.14
C VAL A 69 2.32 10.40 12.37
N LYS A 70 2.67 9.79 13.52
CA LYS A 70 2.99 10.54 14.75
C LYS A 70 4.30 11.29 14.65
N ARG A 71 5.29 10.71 13.98
CA ARG A 71 6.62 11.31 13.78
C ARG A 71 6.59 12.48 12.80
N ASN A 72 5.73 12.41 11.77
CA ASN A 72 5.74 13.34 10.66
C ASN A 72 4.40 14.08 10.53
N GLY A 73 4.38 15.35 10.97
CA GLY A 73 3.19 16.21 10.93
C GLY A 73 2.72 16.54 9.52
N ASP A 74 3.64 16.61 8.54
CA ASP A 74 3.31 16.86 7.14
C ASP A 74 2.62 15.64 6.53
N LEU A 75 3.11 14.43 6.86
CA LEU A 75 2.45 13.17 6.47
C LEU A 75 1.03 13.11 7.03
N ARG A 76 0.84 13.43 8.31
CA ARG A 76 -0.49 13.49 8.92
C ARG A 76 -1.41 14.46 8.20
N THR A 77 -0.92 15.66 7.91
CA THR A 77 -1.70 16.70 7.22
C THR A 77 -2.09 16.27 5.81
N TYR A 78 -1.15 15.66 5.09
CA TYR A 78 -1.40 15.09 3.77
C TYR A 78 -2.47 14.00 3.80
N LEU A 79 -2.38 13.06 4.74
CA LEU A 79 -3.35 11.97 4.87
C LEU A 79 -4.76 12.50 5.18
N ASN A 80 -4.87 13.45 6.11
CA ASN A 80 -6.16 14.10 6.41
C ASN A 80 -6.77 14.76 5.16
N LYS A 81 -5.95 15.46 4.37
CA LYS A 81 -6.41 16.09 3.13
C LYS A 81 -6.87 15.05 2.11
N ARG A 82 -6.10 13.96 1.95
CA ARG A 82 -6.46 12.83 1.07
C ARG A 82 -7.80 12.21 1.48
N ASP A 83 -8.02 11.98 2.77
CA ASP A 83 -9.26 11.40 3.30
C ASP A 83 -10.47 12.33 3.09
N ASP A 84 -10.29 13.63 3.29
CA ASP A 84 -11.34 14.62 3.04
C ASP A 84 -11.71 14.72 1.55
N GLU A 85 -10.73 14.61 0.65
CA GLU A 85 -10.97 14.58 -0.79
C GLU A 85 -11.73 13.32 -1.21
N ILE A 86 -11.37 12.15 -0.69
CA ILE A 86 -12.08 10.89 -0.93
C ILE A 86 -13.53 11.01 -0.46
N ARG A 87 -13.75 11.52 0.76
CA ARG A 87 -15.11 11.69 1.32
C ARG A 87 -15.95 12.66 0.48
N LYS A 88 -15.36 13.72 -0.07
CA LYS A 88 -16.05 14.63 -1.00
C LYS A 88 -16.44 13.92 -2.30
N LEU A 89 -15.57 13.07 -2.85
CA LEU A 89 -15.85 12.29 -4.06
C LEU A 89 -16.96 11.26 -3.83
N GLU A 90 -16.95 10.55 -2.71
CA GLU A 90 -18.00 9.60 -2.33
C GLU A 90 -19.36 10.28 -2.21
N LYS A 91 -19.43 11.45 -1.56
CA LYS A 91 -20.67 12.25 -1.48
C LYS A 91 -21.18 12.65 -2.86
N LYS A 92 -20.30 13.07 -3.77
CA LYS A 92 -20.68 13.40 -5.16
C LYS A 92 -21.23 12.19 -5.90
N ARG A 93 -20.61 11.01 -5.74
CA ARG A 93 -21.07 9.76 -6.35
C ARG A 93 -22.43 9.34 -5.82
N ALA A 94 -22.64 9.38 -4.50
CA ALA A 94 -23.92 9.03 -3.89
C ALA A 94 -25.07 9.94 -4.37
N VAL A 95 -24.81 11.24 -4.49
CA VAL A 95 -25.78 12.19 -5.07
C VAL A 95 -26.07 11.84 -6.53
N GLN A 96 -25.05 11.53 -7.33
CA GLN A 96 -25.23 11.17 -8.75
C GLN A 96 -26.00 9.84 -8.94
N GLU A 97 -25.79 8.86 -8.06
CA GLU A 97 -26.53 7.59 -8.06
C GLU A 97 -27.99 7.78 -7.63
N SER A 98 -28.31 8.74 -6.74
CA SER A 98 -29.71 9.02 -6.36
C SER A 98 -30.55 9.66 -7.47
N TYR A 99 -29.93 10.18 -8.53
CA TYR A 99 -30.62 10.72 -9.71
C TYR A 99 -30.71 9.73 -10.88
N ARG A 100 -30.25 8.48 -10.68
CA ARG A 100 -30.36 7.36 -11.62
C ARG A 100 -31.49 6.44 -11.22
#